data_AF-A0AAX3T3L2-F1
#
_entry.id   AF-A0AAX3T3L2-F1
#
_cell.length_a   1.000
_cell.length_b   1.000
_cell.length_c   1.000
_cell.angle_alpha   90.00
_cell.angle_beta   90.00
_cell.angle_gamma   90.00
#
_symmetry.space_group_name_H-M   'P 1'
#
loop_
_entity.id
_entity.type
_entity.pdbx_description
1 polymer ?
#
loop_
_entity_poly.entity_id
_entity_poly.type
_entity_poly.pdbx_seq_one_letter_code
_entity_poly.pdbx_strand_id
1 'polypeptide(L)'
;MAELARWPSKSAVVFAAVLALSEGADGQSVELPDTGDLEADLKQVMRETVAEFADPSFDRLIRAVNTEIANDADLAAEYREKLSRPLDDAKKARLRMAERAGQLPPDTDLDLFLEMLYAPLFQRWLHRSGPLTETYADALVEATLRAFGGR
;
A
#
# COMPACT_ATOMS: atom_id res chain seq x y z
N MET A 1 24.85 -7.16 -38.28
CA MET A 1 23.49 -6.64 -38.07
C MET A 1 23.10 -7.02 -36.65
N ALA A 2 23.39 -6.15 -35.68
CA ALA A 2 23.23 -6.42 -34.27
C ALA A 2 21.76 -6.75 -33.94
N GLU A 3 21.57 -7.82 -33.18
CA GLU A 3 20.29 -8.20 -32.57
C GLU A 3 19.73 -6.99 -31.82
N LEU A 4 18.59 -6.49 -32.26
CA LEU A 4 17.75 -5.61 -31.44
C LEU A 4 17.36 -6.45 -30.22
N ALA A 5 18.06 -6.24 -29.11
CA ALA A 5 17.69 -6.79 -27.81
C ALA A 5 16.23 -6.44 -27.56
N ARG A 6 15.36 -7.41 -27.80
CA ARG A 6 13.92 -7.28 -27.62
C ARG A 6 13.72 -7.28 -26.12
N TRP A 7 13.67 -6.09 -25.52
CA TRP A 7 13.30 -5.96 -24.12
C TRP A 7 12.00 -6.74 -23.90
N PRO A 8 11.90 -7.55 -22.81
CA PRO A 8 10.61 -8.04 -22.37
C PRO A 8 9.69 -6.81 -22.21
N SER A 9 8.38 -6.97 -22.42
CA SER A 9 7.41 -5.86 -22.53
C SER A 9 7.67 -4.75 -21.50
N LYS A 10 7.33 -3.47 -21.81
CA LYS A 10 7.45 -2.36 -20.84
C LYS A 10 6.98 -2.75 -19.42
N SER A 11 5.93 -3.57 -19.37
CA SER A 11 5.37 -4.25 -18.21
C SER A 11 6.42 -5.00 -17.35
N ALA A 12 7.35 -5.74 -17.94
CA ALA A 12 8.42 -6.46 -17.24
C ALA A 12 9.50 -5.52 -16.63
N VAL A 13 9.79 -4.39 -17.28
CA VAL A 13 10.71 -3.38 -16.75
C VAL A 13 10.07 -2.60 -15.59
N VAL A 14 8.79 -2.26 -15.72
CA VAL A 14 7.99 -1.65 -14.66
C VAL A 14 7.86 -2.60 -13.46
N PHE A 15 7.59 -3.88 -13.70
CA PHE A 15 7.51 -4.90 -12.67
C PHE A 15 8.86 -5.12 -11.97
N ALA A 16 9.96 -5.17 -12.71
CA ALA A 16 11.31 -5.25 -12.13
C ALA A 16 11.66 -4.02 -11.28
N ALA A 17 11.22 -2.82 -11.67
CA ALA A 17 11.41 -1.60 -10.87
C ALA A 17 10.58 -1.62 -9.58
N VAL A 18 9.34 -2.10 -9.64
CA VAL A 18 8.45 -2.25 -8.48
C VAL A 18 8.96 -3.32 -7.51
N LEU A 19 9.43 -4.46 -8.03
CA LEU A 19 10.03 -5.52 -7.23
C LEU A 19 11.34 -5.04 -6.58
N ALA A 20 12.21 -4.36 -7.33
CA ALA A 20 13.45 -3.79 -6.79
C ALA A 20 13.23 -2.72 -5.70
N LEU A 21 12.12 -1.96 -5.78
CA LEU A 21 11.71 -1.05 -4.71
C LEU A 21 11.16 -1.78 -3.49
N SER A 22 10.47 -2.91 -3.70
CA SER A 22 10.01 -3.78 -2.62
C SER A 22 11.14 -4.60 -1.98
N GLU A 23 12.30 -4.71 -2.64
CA GLU A 23 13.46 -5.51 -2.23
C GLU A 23 14.60 -4.70 -1.55
N GLY A 24 14.44 -3.38 -1.31
CA GLY A 24 15.37 -2.57 -0.48
C GLY A 24 14.64 -1.85 0.66
N ALA A 25 15.16 -1.66 1.89
CA ALA A 25 16.50 -1.87 2.44
C ALA A 25 16.67 -3.11 3.36
N ASP A 26 15.59 -3.80 3.73
CA ASP A 26 15.67 -4.88 4.74
C ASP A 26 15.02 -6.22 4.31
N GLY A 27 14.42 -6.30 3.11
CA GLY A 27 13.66 -7.49 2.69
C GLY A 27 12.52 -7.86 3.64
N GLN A 28 12.11 -6.91 4.50
CA GLN A 28 11.03 -7.10 5.47
C GLN A 28 9.71 -6.92 4.74
N SER A 29 8.84 -7.93 4.88
CA SER A 29 7.41 -7.78 4.71
C SER A 29 6.97 -6.48 5.40
N VAL A 30 6.15 -5.66 4.74
CA VAL A 30 5.47 -4.52 5.40
C VAL A 30 4.45 -5.12 6.37
N GLU A 31 4.94 -5.65 7.47
CA GLU A 31 4.14 -6.13 8.58
C GLU A 31 3.74 -4.90 9.39
N LEU A 32 2.44 -4.81 9.65
CA LEU A 32 1.94 -3.83 10.59
C LEU A 32 2.55 -4.12 11.98
N PRO A 33 3.02 -3.10 12.72
CA PRO A 33 3.49 -3.27 14.09
C PRO A 33 2.44 -3.98 14.97
N ASP A 34 2.90 -4.67 16.01
CA ASP A 34 2.04 -5.36 16.98
C ASP A 34 2.40 -4.94 18.40
N THR A 35 2.19 -3.65 18.70
CA THR A 35 2.48 -3.09 20.03
C THR A 35 1.38 -3.39 21.05
N GLY A 36 0.24 -3.93 20.60
CA GLY A 36 -0.96 -4.14 21.39
C GLY A 36 -1.98 -3.01 21.29
N ASP A 37 -1.67 -1.94 20.55
CA ASP A 37 -2.56 -0.81 20.26
C ASP A 37 -2.71 -0.66 18.73
N LEU A 38 -3.83 -1.17 18.18
CA LEU A 38 -4.07 -1.18 16.75
C LEU A 38 -4.11 0.23 16.15
N GLU A 39 -4.74 1.18 16.85
CA GLU A 39 -4.83 2.55 16.36
C GLU A 39 -3.44 3.18 16.26
N ALA A 40 -2.62 3.02 17.30
CA ALA A 40 -1.24 3.51 17.28
C ALA A 40 -0.41 2.85 16.17
N ASP A 41 -0.52 1.53 16.01
CA ASP A 41 0.20 0.77 15.00
C ASP A 41 -0.18 1.21 13.58
N LEU A 42 -1.48 1.42 13.30
CA LEU A 42 -1.96 1.89 12.01
C LEU A 42 -1.57 3.35 11.75
N LYS A 43 -1.62 4.22 12.77
CA LYS A 43 -1.16 5.62 12.66
C LYS A 43 0.31 5.68 12.32
N GLN A 44 1.14 4.88 12.97
CA GLN A 44 2.57 4.82 12.66
C GLN A 44 2.79 4.49 11.18
N VAL A 45 2.23 3.37 10.70
CA VAL A 45 2.44 2.92 9.31
C VAL A 45 1.88 3.90 8.28
N MET A 46 0.73 4.52 8.56
CA MET A 46 0.14 5.49 7.64
C MET A 46 0.95 6.80 7.57
N ARG A 47 1.59 7.22 8.67
CA ARG A 47 2.53 8.36 8.65
C ARG A 47 3.81 8.03 7.90
N GLU A 48 4.35 6.82 8.08
CA GLU A 48 5.50 6.33 7.31
C GLU A 48 5.16 6.28 5.80
N THR A 49 3.97 5.80 5.44
CA THR A 49 3.46 5.79 4.06
C THR A 49 3.36 7.22 3.49
N VAL A 50 2.90 8.19 4.29
CA VAL A 50 2.89 9.61 3.90
C VAL A 50 4.30 10.11 3.62
N ALA A 51 5.27 9.79 4.48
CA ALA A 51 6.65 10.20 4.32
C ALA A 51 7.31 9.57 3.07
N GLU A 52 7.03 8.30 2.81
CA GLU A 52 7.50 7.58 1.61
C GLU A 52 6.97 8.24 0.33
N PHE A 53 5.68 8.56 0.27
CA PHE A 53 5.09 9.27 -0.88
C PHE A 53 5.54 10.74 -1.01
N ALA A 54 6.11 11.32 0.04
CA ALA A 54 6.73 12.64 -0.01
C ALA A 54 8.18 12.60 -0.50
N ASP A 55 8.84 11.43 -0.51
CA ASP A 55 10.18 11.29 -1.06
C ASP A 55 10.16 11.56 -2.58
N PRO A 56 10.94 12.54 -3.08
CA PRO A 56 10.88 12.91 -4.49
C PRO A 56 11.29 11.80 -5.46
N SER A 57 12.15 10.86 -5.04
CA SER A 57 12.58 9.76 -5.90
C SER A 57 11.49 8.70 -6.01
N PHE A 58 10.86 8.36 -4.89
CA PHE A 58 9.73 7.45 -4.81
C PHE A 58 8.50 8.01 -5.53
N ASP A 59 8.11 9.27 -5.25
CA ASP A 59 6.96 9.93 -5.87
C ASP A 59 7.00 9.86 -7.40
N ARG A 60 8.13 10.24 -8.02
CA ARG A 60 8.26 10.24 -9.48
C ARG A 60 8.14 8.83 -10.06
N LEU A 61 8.80 7.87 -9.43
CA LEU A 61 8.83 6.49 -9.90
C LEU A 61 7.45 5.83 -9.79
N ILE A 62 6.81 5.90 -8.62
CA ILE A 62 5.53 5.25 -8.39
C ILE A 62 4.40 5.88 -9.23
N ARG A 63 4.44 7.18 -9.53
CA ARG A 63 3.48 7.80 -10.46
C ARG A 63 3.61 7.28 -11.88
N ALA A 64 4.84 7.10 -12.35
CA ALA A 64 5.09 6.57 -13.69
C ALA A 64 4.58 5.12 -13.79
N VAL A 65 4.89 4.29 -12.80
CA VAL A 65 4.39 2.91 -12.68
C VAL A 65 2.86 2.86 -12.72
N ASN A 66 2.19 3.67 -11.88
CA ASN A 66 0.73 3.66 -11.80
C ASN A 66 0.05 4.16 -13.08
N THR A 67 0.72 5.02 -13.85
CA THR A 67 0.21 5.45 -15.17
C THR A 67 0.21 4.28 -16.16
N GLU A 68 1.26 3.44 -16.16
CA GLU A 68 1.30 2.25 -17.02
C GLU A 68 0.27 1.20 -16.56
N ILE A 69 0.18 0.94 -15.25
CA ILE A 69 -0.83 0.02 -14.67
C ILE A 69 -2.25 0.44 -15.06
N ALA A 70 -2.57 1.73 -15.01
CA ALA A 70 -3.91 2.23 -15.34
C ALA A 70 -4.29 2.05 -16.82
N ASN A 71 -3.31 1.95 -17.72
CA ASN A 71 -3.53 1.84 -19.17
C ASN A 71 -3.41 0.40 -19.70
N ASP A 72 -2.90 -0.55 -18.91
CA ASP A 72 -2.64 -1.93 -19.31
C ASP A 72 -3.24 -2.92 -18.29
N ALA A 73 -4.34 -3.57 -18.68
CA ALA A 73 -5.07 -4.50 -17.82
C ALA A 73 -4.27 -5.77 -17.47
N ASP A 74 -3.38 -6.24 -18.35
CA ASP A 74 -2.55 -7.42 -18.10
C ASP A 74 -1.46 -7.07 -17.08
N LEU A 75 -0.84 -5.89 -17.20
CA LEU A 75 0.10 -5.37 -16.20
C LEU A 75 -0.59 -5.13 -14.85
N ALA A 76 -1.83 -4.62 -14.83
CA ALA A 76 -2.58 -4.45 -13.59
C ALA A 76 -2.85 -5.80 -12.90
N ALA A 77 -3.19 -6.84 -13.66
CA ALA A 77 -3.38 -8.19 -13.13
C ALA A 77 -2.06 -8.76 -12.56
N GLU A 78 -0.96 -8.60 -13.28
CA GLU A 78 0.38 -9.06 -12.83
C GLU A 78 0.84 -8.32 -11.57
N TYR A 79 0.67 -6.99 -11.52
CA TYR A 79 0.96 -6.17 -10.33
C TYR A 79 0.15 -6.62 -9.12
N ARG A 80 -1.16 -6.87 -9.32
CA ARG A 80 -2.04 -7.37 -8.26
C ARG A 80 -1.57 -8.71 -7.73
N GLU A 81 -1.28 -9.66 -8.61
CA GLU A 81 -0.90 -11.01 -8.23
C GLU A 81 0.44 -11.05 -7.50
N LYS A 82 1.45 -10.34 -8.03
CA LYS A 82 2.83 -10.49 -7.60
C LYS A 82 3.27 -9.49 -6.53
N LEU A 83 2.55 -8.39 -6.33
CA LEU A 83 2.91 -7.38 -5.35
C LEU A 83 1.77 -7.00 -4.40
N SER A 84 0.66 -6.45 -4.91
CA SER A 84 -0.39 -5.90 -4.03
C SER A 84 -1.00 -6.99 -3.15
N ARG A 85 -1.36 -8.15 -3.70
CA ARG A 85 -1.96 -9.23 -2.92
C ARG A 85 -1.03 -9.78 -1.82
N PRO A 86 0.26 -10.10 -2.07
CA PRO A 86 1.19 -10.50 -1.00
C PRO A 86 1.31 -9.45 0.13
N LEU A 87 1.41 -8.17 -0.21
CA LEU A 87 1.48 -7.09 0.78
C LEU A 87 0.18 -6.97 1.60
N ASP A 88 -0.96 -7.06 0.93
CA ASP A 88 -2.26 -7.01 1.60
C ASP A 88 -2.47 -8.23 2.49
N ASP A 89 -2.03 -9.41 2.07
CA ASP A 89 -2.11 -10.63 2.88
C ASP A 89 -1.24 -10.55 4.15
N ALA A 90 -0.07 -9.91 4.08
CA ALA A 90 0.78 -9.62 5.24
C ALA A 90 0.09 -8.66 6.23
N LYS A 91 -0.46 -7.54 5.75
CA LYS A 91 -1.24 -6.61 6.59
C LYS A 91 -2.46 -7.28 7.21
N LYS A 92 -3.20 -8.07 6.43
CA LYS A 92 -4.35 -8.85 6.90
C LYS A 92 -3.97 -9.87 7.97
N ALA A 93 -2.76 -10.42 7.97
CA ALA A 93 -2.32 -11.32 9.03
C ALA A 93 -2.33 -10.64 10.41
N ARG A 94 -1.80 -9.41 10.51
CA ARG A 94 -1.84 -8.60 11.72
C ARG A 94 -3.26 -8.14 12.08
N LEU A 95 -4.08 -7.75 11.11
CA LEU A 95 -5.48 -7.37 11.38
C LEU A 95 -6.30 -8.55 11.93
N ARG A 96 -6.08 -9.78 11.45
CA ARG A 96 -6.67 -10.98 12.05
C ARG A 96 -6.22 -11.22 13.49
N MET A 97 -5.02 -10.79 13.87
CA MET A 97 -4.58 -10.82 15.28
C MET A 97 -5.33 -9.80 16.12
N ALA A 98 -5.54 -8.59 15.59
CA ALA A 98 -6.37 -7.56 16.23
C ALA A 98 -7.83 -8.02 16.44
N GLU A 99 -8.44 -8.67 15.44
CA GLU A 99 -9.77 -9.29 15.60
C GLU A 99 -9.80 -10.30 16.75
N ARG A 100 -8.81 -11.21 16.80
CA ARG A 100 -8.69 -12.20 17.90
C ARG A 100 -8.48 -11.54 19.27
N ALA A 101 -7.85 -10.38 19.31
CA ALA A 101 -7.64 -9.59 20.52
C ALA A 101 -8.87 -8.72 20.88
N GLY A 102 -9.93 -8.72 20.06
CA GLY A 102 -11.14 -7.91 20.28
C GLY A 102 -10.98 -6.42 19.98
N GLN A 103 -9.93 -6.04 19.24
CA GLN A 103 -9.67 -4.67 18.78
C GLN A 103 -10.47 -4.34 17.50
N LEU A 104 -10.89 -5.36 16.76
CA LEU A 104 -11.83 -5.29 15.65
C LEU A 104 -12.99 -6.27 15.89
N PRO A 105 -14.20 -5.99 15.38
CA PRO A 105 -15.30 -6.95 15.42
C PRO A 105 -14.95 -8.27 14.72
N PRO A 106 -15.56 -9.39 15.13
CA PRO A 106 -15.41 -10.65 14.40
C PRO A 106 -15.97 -10.51 12.98
N ASP A 107 -15.36 -11.24 12.04
CA ASP A 107 -15.76 -11.28 10.63
C ASP A 107 -15.69 -9.90 9.94
N THR A 108 -14.74 -9.04 10.36
CA THR A 108 -14.48 -7.77 9.68
C THR A 108 -14.04 -8.05 8.24
N ASP A 109 -14.63 -7.35 7.26
CA ASP A 109 -14.16 -7.42 5.88
C ASP A 109 -12.80 -6.71 5.77
N LEU A 110 -11.72 -7.49 5.92
CA LEU A 110 -10.36 -6.95 5.96
C LEU A 110 -9.87 -6.44 4.60
N ASP A 111 -10.44 -6.93 3.49
CA ASP A 111 -10.14 -6.40 2.16
C ASP A 111 -10.71 -4.98 2.05
N LEU A 112 -11.99 -4.79 2.43
CA LEU A 112 -12.61 -3.47 2.45
C LEU A 112 -11.98 -2.53 3.49
N PHE A 113 -11.54 -3.06 4.64
CA PHE A 113 -10.82 -2.29 5.66
C PHE A 113 -9.55 -1.66 5.08
N LEU A 114 -8.72 -2.47 4.41
CA LEU A 114 -7.49 -1.97 3.77
C LEU A 114 -7.81 -1.02 2.62
N GLU A 115 -8.83 -1.31 1.81
CA GLU A 115 -9.25 -0.42 0.73
C GLU A 115 -9.66 0.96 1.28
N MET A 116 -10.50 1.00 2.31
CA MET A 116 -10.92 2.26 2.95
C MET A 116 -9.75 3.02 3.59
N LEU A 117 -8.78 2.31 4.17
CA LEU A 117 -7.62 2.93 4.80
C LEU A 117 -6.68 3.58 3.78
N TYR A 118 -6.34 2.85 2.71
CA TYR A 118 -5.29 3.25 1.77
C TYR A 118 -5.80 4.01 0.53
N ALA A 119 -6.99 3.69 0.01
CA ALA A 119 -7.47 4.30 -1.23
C ALA A 119 -7.63 5.83 -1.18
N PRO A 120 -8.15 6.44 -0.08
CA PRO A 120 -8.24 7.90 0.01
C PRO A 120 -6.85 8.57 0.00
N LEU A 121 -5.88 7.98 0.70
CA LEU A 121 -4.50 8.45 0.73
C LEU A 121 -3.88 8.38 -0.67
N PHE A 122 -4.02 7.24 -1.34
CA PHE A 122 -3.50 7.02 -2.69
C PHE A 122 -4.17 7.94 -3.71
N GLN A 123 -5.49 8.15 -3.64
CA GLN A 123 -6.21 9.10 -4.50
C GLN A 123 -5.69 10.51 -4.32
N ARG A 124 -5.54 10.94 -3.06
CA ARG A 124 -5.06 12.30 -2.75
C ARG A 124 -3.65 12.52 -3.25
N TRP A 125 -2.79 11.54 -3.04
CA TRP A 125 -1.43 11.52 -3.57
C TRP A 125 -1.45 11.59 -5.10
N LEU A 126 -2.13 10.66 -5.78
CA LEU A 126 -2.09 10.51 -7.24
C LEU A 126 -2.64 11.75 -7.95
N HIS A 127 -3.74 12.32 -7.47
CA HIS A 127 -4.39 13.48 -8.09
C HIS A 127 -3.97 14.83 -7.50
N ARG A 128 -3.10 14.85 -6.48
CA ARG A 128 -2.72 16.07 -5.75
C ARG A 128 -3.93 16.86 -5.25
N SER A 129 -4.97 16.14 -4.80
CA SER A 129 -6.25 16.74 -4.40
C SER A 129 -6.20 17.48 -3.05
N GLY A 130 -5.05 17.40 -2.36
CA GLY A 130 -4.77 18.09 -1.11
C GLY A 130 -3.39 17.71 -0.56
N PRO A 131 -2.95 18.33 0.54
CA PRO A 131 -1.68 17.98 1.18
C PRO A 131 -1.74 16.58 1.80
N LEU A 132 -0.64 15.84 1.67
CA LEU A 132 -0.37 14.62 2.42
C LEU A 132 0.35 15.01 3.70
N THR A 133 -0.30 14.81 4.85
CA THR A 133 0.24 15.17 6.17
C THR A 133 0.00 14.03 7.15
N GLU A 134 0.79 13.99 8.23
CA GLU A 134 0.57 13.04 9.33
C GLU A 134 -0.83 13.18 9.94
N THR A 135 -1.32 14.43 10.09
CA THR A 135 -2.68 14.68 10.57
C THR A 135 -3.75 14.08 9.64
N TYR A 136 -3.51 14.05 8.34
CA TYR A 136 -4.44 13.40 7.41
C TYR A 136 -4.38 11.88 7.50
N ALA A 137 -3.18 11.30 7.64
CA ALA A 137 -3.02 9.87 7.91
C ALA A 137 -3.77 9.45 9.18
N ASP A 138 -3.61 10.20 10.28
CA ASP A 138 -4.31 9.94 11.54
C ASP A 138 -5.82 9.99 11.37
N ALA A 139 -6.33 11.00 10.68
CA ALA A 139 -7.76 11.14 10.42
C ALA A 139 -8.34 9.97 9.60
N LEU A 140 -7.56 9.40 8.66
CA LEU A 140 -7.97 8.22 7.89
C LEU A 140 -8.01 6.97 8.76
N VAL A 141 -7.03 6.77 9.64
CA VAL A 141 -7.02 5.65 10.59
C VAL A 141 -8.25 5.72 11.50
N GLU A 142 -8.48 6.88 12.12
CA GLU A 142 -9.62 7.09 13.02
C GLU A 142 -10.96 6.92 12.29
N ALA A 143 -11.08 7.45 11.06
CA ALA A 143 -12.30 7.29 10.27
C ALA A 143 -12.56 5.83 9.90
N THR A 144 -11.52 5.09 9.52
CA THR A 144 -11.61 3.67 9.17
C THR A 144 -11.98 2.85 10.39
N LEU A 145 -11.26 2.97 11.52
CA LEU A 145 -11.59 2.26 12.75
C LEU A 145 -13.02 2.54 13.20
N ARG A 146 -13.47 3.79 13.18
CA ARG A 146 -14.88 4.13 13.50
C ARG A 146 -15.88 3.46 12.55
N ALA A 147 -15.59 3.40 11.25
CA ALA A 147 -16.48 2.78 10.27
C ALA A 147 -16.62 1.26 10.47
N PHE A 148 -15.57 0.60 10.95
CA PHE A 148 -15.54 -0.84 11.19
C PHE A 148 -15.74 -1.22 12.67
N GLY A 149 -16.06 -0.28 13.57
CA GLY A 149 -16.24 -0.56 14.99
C GLY A 149 -14.95 -0.96 15.72
N GLY A 150 -13.80 -0.63 15.15
CA GLY A 150 -12.49 -0.83 15.75
C GLY A 150 -12.20 0.15 16.88
N ARG A 151 -11.27 -0.25 17.76
CA ARG A 151 -10.74 0.56 18.86
C ARG A 151 -9.23 0.52 18.88
#